data_AF-A0A2N5AMG9-F1
#
_entry.id   AF-A0A2N5AMG9-F1
#
_cell.length_a   1.000
_cell.length_b   1.000
_cell.length_c   1.000
_cell.angle_alpha   90.00
_cell.angle_beta   90.00
_cell.angle_gamma   90.00
#
_symmetry.space_group_name_H-M   'P 1'
#
loop_
_entity.id
_entity.type
_entity.pdbx_description
1 polymer ?
#
loop_
_entity_poly.entity_id
_entity_poly.type
_entity_poly.pdbx_seq_one_letter_code
_entity_poly.pdbx_strand_id
1 'polypeptide(L)'
;YQHSIVIGNDGRVDRYLTQDEMTRTLMYQGCVLPDRWFRLQHAETKRLVIYAHGGLNNEAGSIARARAMGRYFTGNDCYPLFLVWKTGILESIGDIFSDHFRREPSRAGGVREALTEASDLLIEETIGRPAAKPLWSEMKENAEFSCVSGRAGDLLVTALQKLVETWGKALEIHIICHSAGSIILGHFVDLLSSRGLGDALKSAHLYAPACTVQFANRHYAPHELLMKRMYLHILSDRIERADNVAAIYRKSLLYFVSNALEGDRRTPLLGMDKIHDKNYSGWDGSSSTGEALRNWRHAAAEAGLEKRGRTNIIDIDKVRGGPGVMIDASHGSFDNNIDVISLTLQRIVENNQLNVPVDDLRGF
;
A
#
# COMPACT_ATOMS: atom_id res chain seq x y z
N TYR A 1 -8.80 -6.33 -15.46
CA TYR A 1 -9.35 -5.09 -16.04
C TYR A 1 -10.76 -4.73 -15.56
N GLN A 2 -11.75 -5.64 -15.52
CA GLN A 2 -13.10 -5.27 -15.02
C GLN A 2 -13.07 -4.70 -13.58
N HIS A 3 -12.17 -5.21 -12.74
CA HIS A 3 -11.95 -4.74 -11.36
C HIS A 3 -10.71 -3.83 -11.22
N SER A 4 -10.23 -3.18 -12.28
CA SER A 4 -8.97 -2.42 -12.24
C SER A 4 -9.11 -1.05 -12.88
N ILE A 5 -8.63 -0.01 -12.19
CA ILE A 5 -8.49 1.36 -12.71
C ILE A 5 -7.00 1.66 -12.80
N VAL A 6 -6.48 1.98 -14.00
CA VAL A 6 -5.06 2.33 -14.18
C VAL A 6 -4.90 3.85 -14.19
N ILE A 7 -4.05 4.38 -13.31
CA ILE A 7 -3.77 5.81 -13.14
C ILE A 7 -2.39 6.12 -13.71
N GLY A 8 -2.37 6.99 -14.71
CA GLY A 8 -1.18 7.47 -15.38
C GLY A 8 -0.39 8.49 -14.58
N ASN A 9 0.76 8.88 -15.14
CA ASN A 9 1.72 9.76 -14.46
C ASN A 9 1.19 11.16 -14.19
N ASP A 10 0.19 11.64 -14.93
CA ASP A 10 -0.46 12.95 -14.68
C ASP A 10 -1.69 12.84 -13.76
N GLY A 11 -1.88 11.70 -13.10
CA GLY A 11 -3.04 11.43 -12.25
C GLY A 11 -4.35 11.20 -13.02
N ARG A 12 -4.34 11.14 -14.36
CA ARG A 12 -5.51 10.75 -15.15
C ARG A 12 -5.63 9.23 -15.23
N VAL A 13 -6.81 8.78 -15.62
CA VAL A 13 -7.03 7.38 -15.98
C VAL A 13 -6.32 7.11 -17.29
N ASP A 14 -5.34 6.21 -17.27
CA ASP A 14 -4.57 5.81 -18.46
C ASP A 14 -5.28 4.65 -19.20
N ARG A 15 -5.75 3.63 -18.46
CA ARG A 15 -6.43 2.45 -19.01
C ARG A 15 -7.59 1.98 -18.14
N TYR A 16 -8.66 1.53 -18.81
CA TYR A 16 -9.83 0.83 -18.27
C TYR A 16 -10.26 -0.25 -19.28
N LEU A 17 -11.29 -1.05 -18.96
CA LEU A 17 -11.76 -2.14 -19.85
C LEU A 17 -12.07 -1.63 -21.28
N THR A 18 -11.23 -1.99 -22.25
CA THR A 18 -11.42 -1.72 -23.68
C THR A 18 -12.09 -2.91 -24.38
N GLN A 19 -13.41 -2.87 -24.49
CA GLN A 19 -14.16 -3.65 -25.48
C GLN A 19 -15.18 -2.70 -26.12
N ASP A 20 -15.29 -2.76 -27.45
CA ASP A 20 -16.03 -1.86 -28.32
C ASP A 20 -17.41 -1.44 -27.77
N GLU A 21 -17.47 -0.20 -27.30
CA GLU A 21 -18.66 0.65 -27.23
C GLU A 21 -18.19 2.08 -26.90
N MET A 22 -18.64 3.06 -27.69
CA MET A 22 -18.35 4.48 -27.46
C MET A 22 -18.84 4.88 -26.05
N THR A 23 -17.92 5.38 -25.22
CA THR A 23 -18.09 5.99 -23.88
C THR A 23 -18.25 5.03 -22.68
N ARG A 24 -17.14 4.50 -22.14
CA ARG A 24 -17.12 4.01 -20.74
C ARG A 24 -16.17 4.87 -19.91
N THR A 25 -16.72 5.80 -19.15
CA THR A 25 -15.98 6.68 -18.23
C THR A 25 -15.62 5.93 -16.95
N LEU A 26 -14.77 6.51 -16.08
CA LEU A 26 -14.47 5.94 -14.76
C LEU A 26 -15.73 5.73 -13.89
N MET A 27 -16.83 6.44 -14.18
CA MET A 27 -18.16 6.18 -13.63
C MET A 27 -18.64 4.74 -13.87
N TYR A 28 -18.37 4.18 -15.05
CA TYR A 28 -18.79 2.82 -15.37
C TYR A 28 -18.08 1.80 -14.48
N GLN A 29 -16.76 1.92 -14.31
CA GLN A 29 -15.99 0.99 -13.47
C GLN A 29 -16.23 1.21 -11.97
N GLY A 30 -16.30 2.46 -11.53
CA GLY A 30 -16.44 2.82 -10.11
C GLY A 30 -17.87 2.73 -9.57
N CYS A 31 -18.90 2.74 -10.43
CA CYS A 31 -20.30 2.70 -10.02
C CYS A 31 -21.11 1.60 -10.72
N VAL A 32 -21.14 1.57 -12.06
CA VAL A 32 -22.08 0.69 -12.79
C VAL A 32 -21.74 -0.79 -12.62
N LEU A 33 -20.46 -1.17 -12.69
CA LEU A 33 -20.05 -2.56 -12.51
C LEU A 33 -20.29 -3.06 -11.06
N PRO A 34 -19.88 -2.32 -9.99
CA PRO A 34 -20.24 -2.68 -8.62
C PRO A 34 -21.75 -2.77 -8.41
N ASP A 35 -22.54 -1.79 -8.87
CA ASP A 35 -24.00 -1.79 -8.72
C ASP A 35 -24.62 -3.05 -9.34
N ARG A 36 -24.26 -3.35 -10.60
CA ARG A 36 -24.72 -4.56 -11.28
C ARG A 36 -24.38 -5.82 -10.49
N TRP A 37 -23.15 -5.92 -9.99
CA TRP A 37 -22.72 -7.07 -9.22
C TRP A 37 -23.50 -7.18 -7.90
N PHE A 38 -23.69 -6.08 -7.16
CA PHE A 38 -24.44 -6.03 -5.91
C PHE A 38 -25.91 -6.45 -6.06
N ARG A 39 -26.55 -6.14 -7.19
CA ARG A 39 -27.93 -6.58 -7.50
C ARG A 39 -28.05 -8.09 -7.73
N LEU A 40 -26.95 -8.75 -8.10
CA LEU A 40 -26.88 -10.20 -8.28
C LEU A 40 -26.55 -10.93 -6.96
N GLN A 41 -26.10 -10.21 -5.93
CA GLN A 41 -25.77 -10.80 -4.63
C GLN A 41 -26.93 -10.73 -3.64
N HIS A 42 -27.09 -11.78 -2.85
CA HIS A 42 -28.10 -11.87 -1.79
C HIS A 42 -27.67 -11.20 -0.47
N ALA A 43 -26.39 -10.89 -0.29
CA ALA A 43 -25.89 -10.24 0.91
C ALA A 43 -26.57 -8.88 1.16
N GLU A 44 -27.05 -8.63 2.38
CA GLU A 44 -27.68 -7.35 2.76
C GLU A 44 -26.68 -6.20 2.65
N THR A 45 -25.48 -6.39 3.19
CA THR A 45 -24.36 -5.45 3.10
C THR A 45 -23.67 -5.54 1.75
N LYS A 46 -23.50 -4.41 1.08
CA LYS A 46 -22.80 -4.26 -0.20
C LYS A 46 -21.39 -3.76 0.07
N ARG A 47 -20.42 -4.67 0.07
CA ARG A 47 -19.02 -4.35 0.40
C ARG A 47 -18.22 -4.04 -0.86
N LEU A 48 -17.76 -2.81 -0.97
CA LEU A 48 -16.80 -2.38 -1.98
C LEU A 48 -15.41 -2.29 -1.35
N VAL A 49 -14.43 -2.99 -1.90
CA VAL A 49 -13.06 -2.99 -1.41
C VAL A 49 -12.15 -2.32 -2.43
N ILE A 50 -11.59 -1.16 -2.09
CA ILE A 50 -10.64 -0.43 -2.93
C ILE A 50 -9.22 -0.80 -2.51
N TYR A 51 -8.44 -1.36 -3.43
CA TYR A 51 -7.09 -1.84 -3.14
C TYR A 51 -6.05 -1.04 -3.92
N ALA A 52 -5.23 -0.24 -3.23
CA ALA A 52 -4.09 0.46 -3.82
C ALA A 52 -2.82 -0.38 -3.66
N HIS A 53 -2.32 -0.95 -4.75
CA HIS A 53 -1.12 -1.78 -4.70
C HIS A 53 0.16 -0.97 -4.42
N GLY A 54 1.26 -1.66 -4.10
CA GLY A 54 2.60 -1.07 -4.02
C GLY A 54 3.22 -0.82 -5.40
N GLY A 55 4.08 0.19 -5.55
CA GLY A 55 4.69 0.58 -6.84
C GLY A 55 5.78 -0.36 -7.40
N LEU A 56 5.93 -1.57 -6.84
CA LEU A 56 6.98 -2.56 -7.15
C LEU A 56 6.67 -3.47 -8.33
N ASN A 57 5.47 -3.38 -8.89
CA ASN A 57 5.07 -4.23 -10.00
C ASN A 57 4.86 -3.38 -11.25
N ASN A 58 5.28 -3.88 -12.40
CA ASN A 58 4.78 -3.45 -13.69
C ASN A 58 3.28 -3.71 -13.78
N GLU A 59 2.61 -3.03 -14.71
CA GLU A 59 1.15 -3.14 -14.88
C GLU A 59 0.69 -4.59 -15.03
N ALA A 60 1.40 -5.40 -15.83
CA ALA A 60 1.04 -6.80 -16.04
C ALA A 60 1.09 -7.62 -14.75
N GLY A 61 2.13 -7.43 -13.94
CA GLY A 61 2.27 -8.04 -12.61
C GLY A 61 1.19 -7.58 -11.64
N SER A 62 0.88 -6.28 -11.61
CA SER A 62 -0.23 -5.74 -10.80
C SER A 62 -1.57 -6.32 -11.22
N ILE A 63 -1.84 -6.46 -12.52
CA ILE A 63 -3.07 -7.04 -13.04
C ILE A 63 -3.14 -8.54 -12.75
N ALA A 64 -2.04 -9.28 -12.88
CA ALA A 64 -2.00 -10.71 -12.56
C ALA A 64 -2.33 -10.95 -11.07
N ARG A 65 -1.73 -10.18 -10.17
CA ARG A 65 -2.05 -10.22 -8.73
C ARG A 65 -3.50 -9.83 -8.44
N ALA A 66 -3.99 -8.76 -9.08
CA ALA A 66 -5.39 -8.36 -8.95
C ALA A 66 -6.36 -9.48 -9.38
N ARG A 67 -6.01 -10.26 -10.41
CA ARG A 67 -6.78 -11.43 -10.85
C ARG A 67 -6.71 -12.58 -9.83
N ALA A 68 -5.50 -12.88 -9.33
CA ALA A 68 -5.30 -13.94 -8.34
C ALA A 68 -6.06 -13.64 -7.03
N MET A 69 -5.96 -12.41 -6.53
CA MET A 69 -6.66 -11.99 -5.30
C MET A 69 -8.15 -11.78 -5.51
N GLY A 70 -8.55 -11.25 -6.67
CA GLY A 70 -9.93 -10.83 -6.95
C GLY A 70 -10.97 -11.92 -6.70
N ARG A 71 -10.64 -13.19 -6.99
CA ARG A 71 -11.54 -14.34 -6.75
C ARG A 71 -11.90 -14.52 -5.27
N TYR A 72 -10.95 -14.25 -4.37
CA TYR A 72 -11.17 -14.40 -2.93
C TYR A 72 -12.03 -13.27 -2.39
N PHE A 73 -11.87 -12.04 -2.90
CA PHE A 73 -12.79 -10.95 -2.56
C PHE A 73 -14.21 -11.26 -3.01
N THR A 74 -14.41 -11.60 -4.29
CA THR A 74 -15.74 -11.89 -4.82
C THR A 74 -16.37 -13.12 -4.18
N GLY A 75 -15.57 -14.15 -3.87
CA GLY A 75 -16.03 -15.36 -3.19
C GLY A 75 -16.46 -15.13 -1.74
N ASN A 76 -16.09 -13.99 -1.15
CA ASN A 76 -16.47 -13.57 0.20
C ASN A 76 -17.35 -12.32 0.20
N ASP A 77 -18.21 -12.18 -0.81
CA ASP A 77 -19.20 -11.11 -0.92
C ASP A 77 -18.60 -9.68 -0.88
N CYS A 78 -17.37 -9.53 -1.36
CA CYS A 78 -16.68 -8.25 -1.48
C CYS A 78 -16.39 -7.95 -2.95
N TYR A 79 -16.86 -6.82 -3.48
CA TYR A 79 -16.48 -6.37 -4.82
C TYR A 79 -15.12 -5.67 -4.76
N PRO A 80 -14.05 -6.20 -5.40
CA PRO A 80 -12.76 -5.54 -5.38
C PRO A 80 -12.64 -4.51 -6.50
N LEU A 81 -12.02 -3.37 -6.19
CA LEU A 81 -11.61 -2.34 -7.13
C LEU A 81 -10.12 -2.04 -6.92
N PHE A 82 -9.28 -2.59 -7.77
CA PHE A 82 -7.83 -2.41 -7.72
C PHE A 82 -7.43 -1.10 -8.38
N LEU A 83 -6.83 -0.20 -7.60
CA LEU A 83 -6.18 1.00 -8.10
C LEU A 83 -4.77 0.64 -8.53
N VAL A 84 -4.57 0.62 -9.85
CA VAL A 84 -3.28 0.37 -10.46
C VAL A 84 -2.61 1.71 -10.74
N TRP A 85 -1.60 2.08 -9.96
CA TRP A 85 -1.02 3.42 -10.02
C TRP A 85 0.51 3.33 -9.94
N LYS A 86 1.19 4.18 -10.72
CA LYS A 86 2.67 4.29 -10.76
C LYS A 86 3.38 2.93 -10.75
N THR A 87 2.99 2.08 -11.70
CA THR A 87 3.65 0.81 -11.96
C THR A 87 5.07 1.05 -12.43
N GLY A 88 6.05 0.40 -11.80
CA GLY A 88 7.43 0.38 -12.27
C GLY A 88 8.36 1.47 -11.72
N ILE A 89 7.94 2.36 -10.81
CA ILE A 89 8.90 3.30 -10.17
C ILE A 89 9.84 2.55 -9.23
N LEU A 90 9.32 1.60 -8.44
CA LEU A 90 10.17 0.82 -7.54
C LEU A 90 10.92 -0.29 -8.31
N GLU A 91 10.41 -0.74 -9.45
CA GLU A 91 11.19 -1.55 -10.41
C GLU A 91 12.32 -0.73 -11.03
N SER A 92 12.06 0.50 -11.47
CA SER A 92 13.09 1.43 -11.96
C SER A 92 14.20 1.63 -10.94
N ILE A 93 13.86 1.68 -9.64
CA ILE A 93 14.85 1.70 -8.57
C ILE A 93 15.66 0.39 -8.55
N GLY A 94 15.01 -0.77 -8.64
CA GLY A 94 15.66 -2.08 -8.80
C GLY A 94 16.57 -2.19 -10.02
N ASP A 95 16.15 -1.64 -11.17
CA ASP A 95 16.89 -1.62 -12.41
C ASP A 95 18.08 -0.66 -12.33
N ILE A 96 17.91 0.53 -11.73
CA ILE A 96 19.01 1.46 -11.45
C ILE A 96 20.08 0.77 -10.59
N PHE A 97 19.67 0.02 -9.57
CA PHE A 97 20.61 -0.77 -8.77
C PHE A 97 21.35 -1.81 -9.62
N SER A 98 20.60 -2.59 -10.40
CA SER A 98 21.14 -3.66 -11.24
C SER A 98 22.12 -3.14 -12.29
N ASP A 99 21.79 -2.01 -12.94
CA ASP A 99 22.61 -1.39 -13.98
C ASP A 99 23.89 -0.74 -13.43
N HIS A 100 23.81 -0.12 -12.26
CA HIS A 100 25.01 0.46 -11.62
C HIS A 100 26.00 -0.63 -11.22
N PHE A 101 25.50 -1.74 -10.65
CA PHE A 101 26.34 -2.90 -10.30
C PHE A 101 26.89 -3.65 -11.51
N ARG A 102 26.15 -3.70 -12.64
CA ARG A 102 26.65 -4.29 -13.90
C ARG A 102 27.75 -3.45 -14.55
N ARG A 103 27.75 -2.13 -14.34
CA ARG A 103 28.77 -1.21 -14.87
C ARG A 103 30.06 -1.20 -14.05
N GLU A 104 30.03 -1.64 -12.80
CA GLU A 104 31.25 -1.93 -12.05
C GLU A 104 31.77 -3.33 -12.44
N PRO A 105 32.97 -3.46 -13.03
CA PRO A 105 33.54 -4.78 -13.27
C PRO A 105 33.72 -5.48 -11.93
N SER A 106 33.37 -6.76 -11.87
CA SER A 106 33.61 -7.60 -10.70
C SER A 106 35.06 -7.49 -10.27
N ARG A 107 35.34 -6.70 -9.24
CA ARG A 107 36.62 -6.75 -8.51
C ARG A 107 36.62 -8.07 -7.74
N ALA A 108 37.01 -9.13 -8.44
CA ALA A 108 37.34 -10.39 -7.84
C ALA A 108 38.54 -10.18 -6.89
N GLY A 109 38.33 -10.50 -5.61
CA GLY A 109 39.39 -10.81 -4.65
C GLY A 109 39.85 -9.64 -3.77
N GLY A 110 39.41 -9.67 -2.51
CA GLY A 110 40.07 -8.97 -1.40
C GLY A 110 39.10 -8.19 -0.52
N VAL A 111 38.93 -8.65 0.73
CA VAL A 111 38.11 -8.06 1.81
C VAL A 111 36.60 -8.29 1.67
N ARG A 112 36.17 -9.51 2.00
CA ARG A 112 34.78 -10.00 1.98
C ARG A 112 33.83 -9.28 2.98
N GLU A 113 34.28 -8.22 3.65
CA GLU A 113 33.64 -7.65 4.85
C GLU A 113 34.07 -6.20 5.16
N ALA A 114 34.39 -5.38 4.15
CA ALA A 114 34.62 -3.95 4.37
C ALA A 114 33.28 -3.21 4.54
N LEU A 115 32.71 -3.35 5.74
CA LEU A 115 31.59 -2.63 6.37
C LEU A 115 30.26 -2.65 5.59
N THR A 116 29.38 -3.57 5.97
CA THR A 116 27.99 -3.69 5.46
C THR A 116 27.20 -2.39 5.55
N GLU A 117 27.41 -1.59 6.61
CA GLU A 117 26.80 -0.27 6.72
C GLU A 117 27.44 0.76 5.78
N ALA A 118 28.76 0.69 5.54
CA ALA A 118 29.43 1.60 4.61
C ALA A 118 29.02 1.34 3.16
N SER A 119 28.77 0.09 2.78
CA SER A 119 28.23 -0.22 1.45
C SER A 119 26.81 0.31 1.26
N ASP A 120 25.95 0.17 2.28
CA ASP A 120 24.58 0.70 2.20
C ASP A 120 24.59 2.23 2.20
N LEU A 121 25.41 2.87 3.03
CA LEU A 121 25.61 4.34 3.04
C LEU A 121 26.08 4.84 1.67
N LEU A 122 27.04 4.15 1.04
CA LEU A 122 27.49 4.49 -0.31
C LEU A 122 26.35 4.36 -1.32
N ILE A 123 25.59 3.26 -1.30
CA ILE A 123 24.42 3.08 -2.17
C ILE A 123 23.37 4.19 -1.96
N GLU A 124 23.09 4.53 -0.70
CA GLU A 124 22.15 5.59 -0.33
C GLU A 124 22.61 6.95 -0.90
N GLU A 125 23.91 7.26 -0.86
CA GLU A 125 24.49 8.51 -1.38
C GLU A 125 24.66 8.54 -2.91
N THR A 126 25.08 7.44 -3.54
CA THR A 126 25.45 7.43 -4.97
C THR A 126 24.29 7.09 -5.90
N ILE A 127 23.32 6.31 -5.43
CA ILE A 127 22.16 5.87 -6.22
C ILE A 127 20.87 6.42 -5.63
N GLY A 128 20.70 6.29 -4.31
CA GLY A 128 19.47 6.67 -3.63
C GLY A 128 19.10 8.13 -3.79
N ARG A 129 19.95 9.04 -3.31
CA ARG A 129 19.67 10.49 -3.35
C ARG A 129 19.71 11.13 -4.75
N PRO A 130 20.64 10.79 -5.67
CA PRO A 130 20.70 11.48 -6.96
C PRO A 130 19.75 10.90 -8.02
N ALA A 131 19.49 9.58 -8.02
CA ALA A 131 18.72 8.93 -9.07
C ALA A 131 17.33 8.47 -8.60
N ALA A 132 17.23 7.81 -7.45
CA ALA A 132 15.97 7.22 -6.99
C ALA A 132 15.05 8.23 -6.26
N LYS A 133 15.61 9.19 -5.50
CA LYS A 133 14.84 10.19 -4.75
C LYS A 133 13.98 11.08 -5.65
N PRO A 134 14.44 11.60 -6.80
CA PRO A 134 13.59 12.35 -7.72
C PRO A 134 12.37 11.55 -8.19
N LEU A 135 12.56 10.28 -8.56
CA LEU A 135 11.47 9.38 -8.97
C LEU A 135 10.47 9.14 -7.83
N TRP A 136 10.97 8.99 -6.61
CA TRP A 136 10.14 8.85 -5.42
C TRP A 136 9.34 10.14 -5.11
N SER A 137 9.97 11.31 -5.20
CA SER A 137 9.28 12.61 -5.04
C SER A 137 8.20 12.80 -6.11
N GLU A 138 8.52 12.52 -7.37
CA GLU A 138 7.56 12.57 -8.48
C GLU A 138 6.38 11.61 -8.24
N MET A 139 6.62 10.40 -7.72
CA MET A 139 5.57 9.45 -7.35
C MET A 139 4.62 10.04 -6.30
N LYS A 140 5.15 10.70 -5.25
CA LYS A 140 4.36 11.33 -4.19
C LYS A 140 3.53 12.50 -4.73
N GLU A 141 4.13 13.37 -5.54
CA GLU A 141 3.42 14.47 -6.19
C GLU A 141 2.27 13.95 -7.06
N ASN A 142 2.50 12.88 -7.83
CA ASN A 142 1.46 12.32 -8.68
C ASN A 142 0.35 11.61 -7.91
N ALA A 143 0.66 11.04 -6.74
CA ALA A 143 -0.36 10.54 -5.82
C ALA A 143 -1.29 11.69 -5.37
N GLU A 144 -0.73 12.83 -5.00
CA GLU A 144 -1.49 14.05 -4.67
C GLU A 144 -2.32 14.53 -5.88
N PHE A 145 -1.67 14.69 -7.04
CA PHE A 145 -2.34 15.13 -8.28
C PHE A 145 -3.45 14.18 -8.71
N SER A 146 -3.38 12.88 -8.41
CA SER A 146 -4.48 11.96 -8.73
C SER A 146 -5.79 12.31 -8.02
N CYS A 147 -5.72 13.02 -6.89
CA CYS A 147 -6.86 13.35 -6.04
C CYS A 147 -7.35 14.80 -6.19
N VAL A 148 -6.81 15.59 -7.12
CA VAL A 148 -7.34 16.93 -7.41
C VAL A 148 -8.56 16.87 -8.37
N SER A 149 -9.29 17.98 -8.45
CA SER A 149 -10.51 18.09 -9.29
C SER A 149 -10.28 17.64 -10.74
N GLY A 150 -11.18 16.80 -11.24
CA GLY A 150 -11.15 16.25 -12.60
C GLY A 150 -10.14 15.13 -12.85
N ARG A 151 -9.40 14.68 -11.82
CA ARG A 151 -8.42 13.58 -11.92
C ARG A 151 -9.01 12.26 -11.40
N ALA A 152 -8.25 11.17 -11.53
CA ALA A 152 -8.78 9.81 -11.33
C ALA A 152 -9.44 9.60 -9.96
N GLY A 153 -8.87 10.12 -8.88
CA GLY A 153 -9.43 10.07 -7.53
C GLY A 153 -10.73 10.85 -7.40
N ASP A 154 -10.81 12.07 -7.93
CA ASP A 154 -12.04 12.89 -7.90
C ASP A 154 -13.18 12.29 -8.73
N LEU A 155 -12.85 11.77 -9.91
CA LEU A 155 -13.79 11.02 -10.73
C LEU A 155 -14.28 9.76 -9.98
N LEU A 156 -13.40 9.12 -9.21
CA LEU A 156 -13.75 7.90 -8.47
C LEU A 156 -14.66 8.23 -7.31
N VAL A 157 -14.36 9.26 -6.52
CA VAL A 157 -15.26 9.71 -5.45
C VAL A 157 -16.61 10.12 -6.02
N THR A 158 -16.66 10.76 -7.20
CA THR A 158 -17.92 11.07 -7.88
C THR A 158 -18.72 9.80 -8.24
N ALA A 159 -18.05 8.73 -8.68
CA ALA A 159 -18.71 7.44 -8.91
C ALA A 159 -19.19 6.78 -7.61
N LEU A 160 -18.39 6.87 -6.54
CA LEU A 160 -18.75 6.33 -5.22
C LEU A 160 -19.94 7.07 -4.60
N GLN A 161 -20.07 8.38 -4.83
CA GLN A 161 -21.26 9.15 -4.42
C GLN A 161 -22.54 8.56 -5.03
N LYS A 162 -22.50 8.14 -6.30
CA LYS A 162 -23.64 7.47 -6.95
C LYS A 162 -23.96 6.10 -6.38
N LEU A 163 -22.96 5.33 -5.96
CA LEU A 163 -23.19 4.09 -5.23
C LEU A 163 -23.82 4.35 -3.85
N VAL A 164 -23.35 5.36 -3.12
CA VAL A 164 -23.92 5.76 -1.82
C VAL A 164 -25.37 6.23 -1.99
N GLU A 165 -25.68 7.02 -3.01
CA GLU A 165 -27.06 7.42 -3.35
C GLU A 165 -27.96 6.21 -3.62
N THR A 166 -27.43 5.16 -4.25
CA THR A 166 -28.18 3.96 -4.64
C THR A 166 -28.42 2.99 -3.47
N TRP A 167 -27.38 2.73 -2.68
CA TRP A 167 -27.38 1.67 -1.68
C TRP A 167 -27.46 2.19 -0.23
N GLY A 168 -27.28 3.50 -0.03
CA GLY A 168 -27.39 4.15 1.27
C GLY A 168 -26.53 3.46 2.33
N LYS A 169 -27.15 3.16 3.48
CA LYS A 169 -26.48 2.50 4.62
C LYS A 169 -26.07 1.05 4.35
N ALA A 170 -26.57 0.42 3.29
CA ALA A 170 -26.16 -0.93 2.92
C ALA A 170 -24.76 -0.95 2.29
N LEU A 171 -24.28 0.18 1.75
CA LEU A 171 -22.94 0.25 1.15
C LEU A 171 -21.87 0.44 2.23
N GLU A 172 -20.85 -0.42 2.17
CA GLU A 172 -19.64 -0.31 2.96
C GLU A 172 -18.43 -0.21 2.04
N ILE A 173 -17.63 0.84 2.23
CA ILE A 173 -16.38 1.05 1.51
C ILE A 173 -15.24 0.65 2.44
N HIS A 174 -14.41 -0.26 2.00
CA HIS A 174 -13.19 -0.67 2.69
C HIS A 174 -12.00 -0.32 1.81
N ILE A 175 -10.91 0.13 2.42
CA ILE A 175 -9.70 0.48 1.69
C ILE A 175 -8.54 -0.37 2.18
N ILE A 176 -7.73 -0.82 1.23
CA ILE A 176 -6.52 -1.60 1.47
C ILE A 176 -5.39 -0.91 0.71
N CYS A 177 -4.21 -0.80 1.32
CA CYS A 177 -3.01 -0.43 0.59
C CYS A 177 -1.79 -1.24 0.98
N HIS A 178 -0.88 -1.41 0.03
CA HIS A 178 0.46 -1.93 0.26
C HIS A 178 1.53 -0.89 -0.05
N SER A 179 2.54 -0.78 0.81
CA SER A 179 3.73 0.04 0.57
C SER A 179 3.38 1.49 0.20
N ALA A 180 3.86 1.96 -0.96
CA ALA A 180 3.59 3.29 -1.48
C ALA A 180 2.09 3.57 -1.65
N GLY A 181 1.24 2.54 -1.75
CA GLY A 181 -0.20 2.67 -1.86
C GLY A 181 -0.81 3.48 -0.70
N SER A 182 -0.12 3.54 0.45
CA SER A 182 -0.51 4.37 1.58
C SER A 182 -0.40 5.88 1.30
N ILE A 183 0.32 6.30 0.27
CA ILE A 183 0.44 7.71 -0.10
C ILE A 183 -0.79 8.14 -0.91
N ILE A 184 -1.11 7.43 -2.01
CA ILE A 184 -2.32 7.73 -2.79
C ILE A 184 -3.59 7.56 -1.95
N LEU A 185 -3.66 6.52 -1.11
CA LEU A 185 -4.81 6.26 -0.27
C LEU A 185 -4.98 7.35 0.81
N GLY A 186 -3.90 7.90 1.37
CA GLY A 186 -3.99 9.03 2.30
C GLY A 186 -4.68 10.25 1.68
N HIS A 187 -4.26 10.67 0.49
CA HIS A 187 -4.93 11.74 -0.25
C HIS A 187 -6.39 11.38 -0.59
N PHE A 188 -6.64 10.12 -0.94
CA PHE A 188 -7.98 9.66 -1.28
C PHE A 188 -8.93 9.65 -0.08
N VAL A 189 -8.44 9.37 1.13
CA VAL A 189 -9.23 9.45 2.37
C VAL A 189 -9.67 10.87 2.67
N ASP A 190 -8.79 11.85 2.53
CA ASP A 190 -9.17 13.27 2.66
C ASP A 190 -10.25 13.66 1.65
N LEU A 191 -10.10 13.20 0.41
CA LEU A 191 -11.05 13.48 -0.66
C LEU A 191 -12.42 12.81 -0.40
N LEU A 192 -12.45 11.55 0.03
CA LEU A 192 -13.67 10.85 0.44
C LEU A 192 -14.39 11.60 1.56
N SER A 193 -13.65 11.95 2.61
CA SER A 193 -14.18 12.63 3.79
C SER A 193 -14.73 14.00 3.44
N SER A 194 -13.97 14.83 2.71
CA SER A 194 -14.41 16.17 2.28
C SER A 194 -15.61 16.15 1.33
N ARG A 195 -15.86 15.03 0.65
CA ARG A 195 -17.01 14.82 -0.25
C ARG A 195 -18.19 14.11 0.42
N GLY A 196 -18.14 13.91 1.74
CA GLY A 196 -19.26 13.38 2.53
C GLY A 196 -19.37 11.86 2.56
N LEU A 197 -18.30 11.13 2.20
CA LEU A 197 -18.28 9.65 2.18
C LEU A 197 -17.62 9.04 3.43
N GLY A 198 -17.27 9.85 4.44
CA GLY A 198 -16.63 9.38 5.66
C GLY A 198 -17.40 8.27 6.39
N ASP A 199 -18.73 8.34 6.42
CA ASP A 199 -19.58 7.34 7.10
C ASP A 199 -19.66 6.00 6.36
N ALA A 200 -19.52 6.03 5.03
CA ALA A 200 -19.47 4.86 4.19
C ALA A 200 -18.10 4.16 4.28
N LEU A 201 -17.05 4.87 4.69
CA LEU A 201 -15.71 4.29 4.87
C LEU A 201 -15.64 3.49 6.19
N LYS A 202 -15.72 2.16 6.06
CA LYS A 202 -15.83 1.23 7.19
C LYS A 202 -14.52 0.69 7.72
N SER A 203 -13.47 0.55 6.91
CA SER A 203 -12.17 0.13 7.44
C SER A 203 -11.01 0.50 6.52
N ALA A 204 -9.83 0.69 7.11
CA ALA A 204 -8.57 0.80 6.39
C ALA A 204 -7.60 -0.31 6.81
N HIS A 205 -6.97 -0.98 5.84
CA HIS A 205 -5.94 -2.01 6.07
C HIS A 205 -4.65 -1.58 5.36
N LEU A 206 -3.60 -1.33 6.11
CA LEU A 206 -2.33 -0.83 5.57
C LEU A 206 -1.25 -1.89 5.77
N TYR A 207 -0.66 -2.34 4.68
CA TYR A 207 0.42 -3.33 4.65
C TYR A 207 1.75 -2.64 4.37
N ALA A 208 2.69 -2.71 5.30
CA ALA A 208 4.00 -2.07 5.25
C ALA A 208 3.95 -0.63 4.66
N PRO A 209 3.11 0.28 5.21
CA PRO A 209 2.87 1.59 4.60
C PRO A 209 4.16 2.40 4.47
N ALA A 210 4.48 2.84 3.26
CA ALA A 210 5.72 3.55 2.95
C ALA A 210 5.60 5.08 3.04
N CYS A 211 4.46 5.59 3.51
CA CYS A 211 4.31 7.01 3.81
C CYS A 211 5.06 7.40 5.09
N THR A 212 5.50 8.66 5.17
CA THR A 212 6.15 9.17 6.37
C THR A 212 5.15 9.27 7.52
N VAL A 213 5.63 9.23 8.76
CA VAL A 213 4.78 9.47 9.94
C VAL A 213 4.15 10.87 9.88
N GLN A 214 4.87 11.86 9.35
CA GLN A 214 4.33 13.21 9.13
C GLN A 214 3.16 13.20 8.14
N PHE A 215 3.29 12.47 7.03
CA PHE A 215 2.20 12.27 6.07
C PHE A 215 1.00 11.60 6.73
N ALA A 216 1.23 10.57 7.56
CA ALA A 216 0.15 9.88 8.26
C ALA A 216 -0.61 10.78 9.25
N ASN A 217 0.11 11.65 9.96
CA ASN A 217 -0.52 12.67 10.81
C ASN A 217 -1.37 13.66 10.02
N ARG A 218 -1.01 13.95 8.76
CA ARG A 218 -1.74 14.89 7.92
C ARG A 218 -2.99 14.27 7.30
N HIS A 219 -2.90 13.03 6.84
CA HIS A 219 -3.91 12.42 5.96
C HIS A 219 -4.73 11.29 6.60
N TYR A 220 -4.27 10.71 7.72
CA TYR A 220 -4.98 9.63 8.41
C TYR A 220 -5.46 10.04 9.79
N ALA A 221 -4.57 10.59 10.63
CA ALA A 221 -4.88 10.93 12.01
C ALA A 221 -6.09 11.85 12.19
N PRO A 222 -6.39 12.83 11.29
CA PRO A 222 -7.58 13.67 11.42
C PRO A 222 -8.91 12.92 11.30
N HIS A 223 -8.91 11.70 10.75
CA HIS A 223 -10.12 10.89 10.53
C HIS A 223 -10.31 9.92 11.70
N GLU A 224 -10.76 10.40 12.85
CA GLU A 224 -10.85 9.62 14.09
C GLU A 224 -11.63 8.29 13.96
N LEU A 225 -12.76 8.31 13.24
CA LEU A 225 -13.55 7.10 12.99
C LEU A 225 -12.78 6.08 12.16
N LEU A 226 -12.03 6.55 11.15
CA LEU A 226 -11.18 5.68 10.35
C LEU A 226 -10.04 5.11 11.18
N MET A 227 -9.40 5.94 12.02
CA MET A 227 -8.33 5.51 12.92
C MET A 227 -8.80 4.39 13.87
N LYS A 228 -10.03 4.48 14.40
CA LYS A 228 -10.65 3.41 15.21
C LYS A 228 -10.95 2.13 14.44
N ARG A 229 -10.98 2.19 13.11
CA ARG A 229 -11.24 1.06 12.19
C ARG A 229 -10.06 0.75 11.27
N MET A 230 -8.88 1.25 11.63
CA MET A 230 -7.63 1.03 10.90
C MET A 230 -6.90 -0.21 11.44
N TYR A 231 -6.29 -0.96 10.53
CA TYR A 231 -5.47 -2.12 10.83
C TYR A 231 -4.12 -2.02 10.12
N LEU A 232 -3.05 -2.29 10.83
CA LEU A 232 -1.69 -2.29 10.30
C LEU A 232 -1.15 -3.72 10.25
N HIS A 233 -0.44 -4.03 9.17
CA HIS A 233 0.41 -5.21 9.07
C HIS A 233 1.81 -4.73 8.68
N ILE A 234 2.78 -4.97 9.55
CA ILE A 234 4.17 -4.53 9.38
C ILE A 234 5.11 -5.70 9.68
N LEU A 235 6.35 -5.59 9.23
CA LEU A 235 7.41 -6.53 9.61
C LEU A 235 8.11 -6.03 10.88
N SER A 236 8.67 -6.94 11.68
CA SER A 236 9.54 -6.56 12.79
C SER A 236 10.82 -5.89 12.28
N ASP A 237 11.47 -5.08 13.11
CA ASP A 237 12.77 -4.48 12.75
C ASP A 237 13.80 -5.52 12.32
N ARG A 238 13.77 -6.69 12.97
CA ARG A 238 14.67 -7.82 12.67
C ARG A 238 14.44 -8.33 11.25
N ILE A 239 13.18 -8.56 10.86
CA ILE A 239 12.86 -9.05 9.51
C ILE A 239 13.18 -7.97 8.46
N GLU A 240 12.81 -6.71 8.69
CA GLU A 240 13.10 -5.59 7.77
C GLU A 240 14.61 -5.43 7.50
N ARG A 241 15.45 -5.63 8.52
CA ARG A 241 16.91 -5.55 8.39
C ARG A 241 17.54 -6.79 7.76
N ALA A 242 16.83 -7.92 7.75
CA ALA A 242 17.26 -9.14 7.09
C ALA A 242 16.74 -9.25 5.63
N ASP A 243 15.79 -8.40 5.24
CA ASP A 243 15.26 -8.30 3.88
C ASP A 243 16.27 -7.64 2.93
N ASN A 244 15.96 -7.59 1.64
CA ASN A 244 16.80 -6.96 0.63
C ASN A 244 15.99 -6.38 -0.55
N VAL A 245 16.58 -5.42 -1.26
CA VAL A 245 16.09 -4.97 -2.57
C VAL A 245 17.06 -5.44 -3.65
N ALA A 246 16.58 -6.32 -4.53
CA ALA A 246 17.34 -6.93 -5.64
C ALA A 246 18.67 -7.58 -5.22
N ALA A 247 18.78 -8.07 -3.99
CA ALA A 247 20.01 -8.56 -3.34
C ALA A 247 21.17 -7.54 -3.27
N ILE A 248 20.90 -6.28 -3.62
CA ILE A 248 21.89 -5.20 -3.71
C ILE A 248 21.84 -4.34 -2.45
N TYR A 249 20.67 -3.79 -2.12
CA TYR A 249 20.47 -3.09 -0.86
C TYR A 249 20.05 -4.11 0.20
N ARG A 250 20.84 -4.27 1.27
CA ARG A 250 20.73 -5.42 2.20
C ARG A 250 19.81 -5.16 3.39
N LYS A 251 18.78 -4.35 3.16
CA LYS A 251 17.64 -4.14 4.06
C LYS A 251 16.38 -4.03 3.21
N SER A 252 15.24 -3.96 3.86
CA SER A 252 13.95 -3.77 3.19
C SER A 252 13.89 -2.48 2.36
N LEU A 253 12.90 -2.43 1.47
CA LEU A 253 12.60 -1.22 0.74
C LEU A 253 12.20 -0.04 1.66
N LEU A 254 11.51 -0.28 2.78
CA LEU A 254 11.18 0.80 3.72
C LEU A 254 12.44 1.45 4.30
N TYR A 255 13.45 0.65 4.62
CA TYR A 255 14.74 1.17 5.05
C TYR A 255 15.40 2.00 3.95
N PHE A 256 15.33 1.58 2.69
CA PHE A 256 15.89 2.36 1.59
C PHE A 256 15.17 3.70 1.42
N VAL A 257 13.82 3.68 1.45
CA VAL A 257 13.00 4.89 1.37
C VAL A 257 13.34 5.84 2.53
N SER A 258 13.37 5.32 3.75
CA SER A 258 13.68 6.08 4.98
C SER A 258 15.07 6.71 4.93
N ASN A 259 16.08 5.95 4.48
CA ASN A 259 17.46 6.38 4.53
C ASN A 259 17.86 7.31 3.37
N ALA A 260 17.27 7.13 2.19
CA ALA A 260 17.75 7.78 0.96
C ALA A 260 16.72 8.56 0.16
N LEU A 261 15.44 8.16 0.17
CA LEU A 261 14.46 8.71 -0.78
C LEU A 261 13.64 9.86 -0.19
N GLU A 262 13.53 9.95 1.14
CA GLU A 262 12.88 11.07 1.81
C GLU A 262 13.73 12.34 1.84
N GLY A 263 13.11 13.45 2.26
CA GLY A 263 13.76 14.75 2.42
C GLY A 263 15.03 14.63 3.27
N ASP A 264 14.82 14.19 4.51
CA ASP A 264 15.85 13.89 5.50
C ASP A 264 16.22 12.39 5.46
N ARG A 265 17.46 12.06 5.85
CA ARG A 265 17.87 10.66 6.04
C ARG A 265 17.17 10.08 7.27
N ARG A 266 17.05 8.75 7.32
CA ARG A 266 16.41 8.04 8.44
C ARG A 266 15.08 8.72 8.83
N THR A 267 14.24 9.02 7.83
CA THR A 267 12.91 9.60 8.04
C THR A 267 11.97 8.50 8.53
N PRO A 268 11.21 8.68 9.64
CA PRO A 268 10.32 7.63 10.12
C PRO A 268 9.16 7.39 9.15
N LEU A 269 9.02 6.14 8.71
CA LEU A 269 7.90 5.69 7.88
C LEU A 269 6.89 4.92 8.74
N LEU A 270 5.61 5.04 8.39
CA LEU A 270 4.52 4.44 9.16
C LEU A 270 4.65 2.91 9.29
N GLY A 271 5.23 2.25 8.29
CA GLY A 271 5.41 0.80 8.24
C GLY A 271 6.59 0.27 9.05
N MET A 272 7.45 1.12 9.61
CA MET A 272 8.64 0.67 10.35
C MET A 272 8.32 0.40 11.82
N ASP A 273 8.60 -0.82 12.29
CA ASP A 273 8.44 -1.23 13.70
C ASP A 273 9.11 -0.24 14.69
N LYS A 274 10.27 0.31 14.31
CA LYS A 274 11.02 1.31 15.09
C LYS A 274 10.22 2.56 15.49
N ILE A 275 9.14 2.92 14.79
CA ILE A 275 8.32 4.07 15.21
C ILE A 275 7.61 3.82 16.54
N HIS A 276 7.47 2.56 16.97
CA HIS A 276 6.87 2.20 18.24
C HIS A 276 7.88 2.26 19.40
N ASP A 277 9.19 2.20 19.13
CA ASP A 277 10.23 2.35 20.14
C ASP A 277 10.38 3.81 20.57
N LYS A 278 9.96 4.12 21.79
CA LYS A 278 10.07 5.47 22.37
C LYS A 278 11.50 5.88 22.69
N ASN A 279 12.41 4.92 22.82
CA ASN A 279 13.81 5.13 23.16
C ASN A 279 14.71 5.22 21.92
N TYR A 280 14.21 4.86 20.74
CA TYR A 280 14.98 4.96 19.50
C TYR A 280 15.23 6.42 19.12
N SER A 281 16.50 6.80 19.09
CA SER A 281 16.99 8.16 18.77
C SER A 281 17.72 8.25 17.43
N GLY A 282 17.79 7.15 16.67
CA GLY A 282 18.52 7.08 15.40
C GLY A 282 17.78 7.66 14.19
N TRP A 283 16.90 8.63 14.37
CA TRP A 283 16.25 9.36 13.28
C TRP A 283 17.03 10.65 13.00
N ASP A 284 17.30 11.01 11.74
CA ASP A 284 18.04 12.26 11.41
C ASP A 284 17.15 13.44 11.10
N GLY A 285 15.83 13.27 11.21
CA GLY A 285 14.93 14.32 10.80
C GLY A 285 15.05 15.58 11.67
N SER A 286 14.60 16.70 11.11
CA SER A 286 14.56 18.01 11.79
C SER A 286 13.81 17.99 13.13
N SER A 287 13.78 19.12 13.85
CA SER A 287 13.02 19.30 15.11
C SER A 287 11.55 18.82 15.02
N SER A 288 10.96 18.83 13.82
CA SER A 288 9.61 18.34 13.54
C SER A 288 9.44 16.82 13.62
N THR A 289 10.51 16.02 13.54
CA THR A 289 10.42 14.55 13.53
C THR A 289 9.99 13.99 14.88
N GLY A 290 10.56 14.53 15.95
CA GLY A 290 10.14 14.17 17.31
C GLY A 290 8.67 14.53 17.57
N GLU A 291 8.21 15.66 17.03
CA GLU A 291 6.82 16.07 17.12
C GLU A 291 5.89 15.15 16.32
N ALA A 292 6.23 14.85 15.06
CA ALA A 292 5.45 13.93 14.23
C ALA A 292 5.31 12.54 14.89
N LEU A 293 6.38 12.00 15.46
CA LEU A 293 6.32 10.73 16.20
C LEU A 293 5.42 10.81 17.43
N ARG A 294 5.50 11.90 18.22
CA ARG A 294 4.63 12.10 19.38
C ARG A 294 3.16 12.19 18.98
N ASN A 295 2.85 12.99 17.96
CA ASN A 295 1.49 13.21 17.47
C ASN A 295 0.87 11.89 16.97
N TRP A 296 1.64 11.13 16.18
CA TRP A 296 1.16 9.84 15.66
C TRP A 296 0.94 8.83 16.78
N ARG A 297 1.90 8.69 17.71
CA ARG A 297 1.77 7.78 18.86
C ARG A 297 0.57 8.13 19.72
N HIS A 298 0.28 9.42 19.89
CA HIS A 298 -0.90 9.87 20.63
C HIS A 298 -2.20 9.51 19.89
N ALA A 299 -2.33 9.87 18.61
CA ALA A 299 -3.50 9.52 17.80
C ALA A 299 -3.71 8.01 17.71
N ALA A 300 -2.63 7.23 17.57
CA ALA A 300 -2.66 5.77 17.56
C ALA A 300 -3.18 5.21 18.90
N ALA A 301 -2.71 5.74 20.03
CA ALA A 301 -3.16 5.36 21.36
C ALA A 301 -4.65 5.66 21.58
N GLU A 302 -5.13 6.84 21.19
CA GLU A 302 -6.54 7.21 21.30
C GLU A 302 -7.45 6.32 20.44
N ALA A 303 -6.96 5.90 19.27
CA ALA A 303 -7.65 4.99 18.37
C ALA A 303 -7.56 3.51 18.77
N GLY A 304 -6.70 3.18 19.75
CA GLY A 304 -6.42 1.82 20.20
C GLY A 304 -5.65 0.98 19.18
N LEU A 305 -4.81 1.59 18.32
CA LEU A 305 -4.02 0.88 17.31
C LEU A 305 -2.92 -0.02 17.91
N GLU A 306 -2.51 0.26 19.14
CA GLU A 306 -1.59 -0.52 19.96
C GLU A 306 -2.23 -1.79 20.55
N LYS A 307 -3.56 -1.90 20.51
CA LYS A 307 -4.26 -3.09 21.01
C LYS A 307 -3.94 -4.30 20.13
N ARG A 308 -3.86 -5.47 20.77
CA ARG A 308 -3.62 -6.75 20.09
C ARG A 308 -4.58 -6.93 18.92
N GLY A 309 -4.05 -7.27 17.75
CA GLY A 309 -4.82 -7.49 16.54
C GLY A 309 -5.16 -6.22 15.75
N ARG A 310 -4.76 -5.02 16.20
CA ARG A 310 -4.89 -3.77 15.43
C ARG A 310 -3.61 -3.48 14.64
N THR A 311 -2.46 -3.61 15.28
CA THR A 311 -1.14 -3.63 14.62
C THR A 311 -0.56 -5.04 14.70
N ASN A 312 -0.32 -5.65 13.55
CA ASN A 312 0.16 -7.03 13.43
C ASN A 312 1.61 -6.98 12.95
N ILE A 313 2.55 -7.28 13.85
CA ILE A 313 3.98 -7.32 13.56
C ILE A 313 4.33 -8.77 13.17
N ILE A 314 4.78 -8.95 11.93
CA ILE A 314 5.26 -10.23 11.41
C ILE A 314 6.74 -10.35 11.80
N ASP A 315 7.02 -11.26 12.73
CA ASP A 315 8.38 -11.57 13.22
C ASP A 315 8.76 -13.03 12.98
N ILE A 316 8.38 -13.56 11.82
CA ILE A 316 8.73 -14.91 11.35
C ILE A 316 9.43 -14.80 10.01
N ASP A 317 10.40 -15.68 9.75
CA ASP A 317 11.25 -15.57 8.55
C ASP A 317 10.53 -15.97 7.26
N LYS A 318 9.50 -16.82 7.36
CA LYS A 318 8.75 -17.34 6.22
C LYS A 318 7.24 -17.21 6.46
N VAL A 319 6.51 -16.83 5.41
CA VAL A 319 5.05 -16.70 5.40
C VAL A 319 4.41 -17.62 4.36
N ARG A 320 3.14 -17.94 4.54
CA ARG A 320 2.41 -18.85 3.64
C ARG A 320 1.95 -18.09 2.39
N GLY A 321 2.39 -18.54 1.22
CA GLY A 321 1.96 -17.98 -0.07
C GLY A 321 1.02 -18.87 -0.88
N GLY A 322 1.00 -20.16 -0.58
CA GLY A 322 0.14 -21.14 -1.24
C GLY A 322 0.11 -22.47 -0.49
N PRO A 323 -0.62 -23.47 -1.00
CA PRO A 323 -0.69 -24.79 -0.39
C PRO A 323 0.71 -25.42 -0.36
N GLY A 324 1.23 -25.66 0.85
CA GLY A 324 2.57 -26.22 1.07
C GLY A 324 3.73 -25.29 0.68
N VAL A 325 3.47 -24.01 0.37
CA VAL A 325 4.51 -23.07 -0.09
C VAL A 325 4.74 -21.95 0.90
N MET A 326 5.98 -21.89 1.37
CA MET A 326 6.52 -20.86 2.25
C MET A 326 7.42 -19.91 1.43
N ILE A 327 7.18 -18.61 1.52
CA ILE A 327 8.00 -17.56 0.92
C ILE A 327 8.69 -16.75 2.01
N ASP A 328 9.78 -16.04 1.68
CA ASP A 328 10.41 -15.11 2.63
C ASP A 328 9.44 -14.04 3.09
N ALA A 329 9.40 -13.81 4.41
CA ALA A 329 8.79 -12.62 4.96
C ALA A 329 9.64 -11.43 4.53
N SER A 330 9.07 -10.63 3.62
CA SER A 330 9.73 -9.48 3.01
C SER A 330 8.73 -8.38 2.77
N HIS A 331 9.21 -7.18 2.50
CA HIS A 331 8.38 -6.03 2.17
C HIS A 331 7.41 -6.32 1.02
N GLY A 332 7.83 -7.13 0.05
CA GLY A 332 7.00 -7.55 -1.10
C GLY A 332 6.06 -8.73 -0.84
N SER A 333 6.16 -9.39 0.31
CA SER A 333 5.42 -10.63 0.60
C SER A 333 3.96 -10.40 1.00
N PHE A 334 3.56 -9.20 1.42
CA PHE A 334 2.22 -8.95 1.98
C PHE A 334 1.08 -9.30 1.01
N ASP A 335 1.21 -8.91 -0.26
CA ASP A 335 0.24 -9.24 -1.31
C ASP A 335 0.15 -10.75 -1.61
N ASN A 336 1.15 -11.52 -1.17
CA ASN A 336 1.25 -12.96 -1.34
C ASN A 336 1.18 -13.69 0.02
N ASN A 337 0.74 -13.04 1.09
CA ASN A 337 0.66 -13.64 2.41
C ASN A 337 -0.79 -14.03 2.72
N ILE A 338 -1.04 -15.34 2.70
CA ILE A 338 -2.37 -15.93 2.95
C ILE A 338 -2.93 -15.47 4.30
N ASP A 339 -2.10 -15.43 5.33
CA ASP A 339 -2.53 -15.04 6.69
C ASP A 339 -3.00 -13.58 6.74
N VAL A 340 -2.28 -12.69 6.06
CA VAL A 340 -2.62 -11.27 5.99
C VAL A 340 -3.93 -11.05 5.24
N ILE A 341 -4.06 -11.62 4.04
CA ILE A 341 -5.26 -11.43 3.21
C ILE A 341 -6.47 -12.11 3.85
N SER A 342 -6.30 -13.30 4.45
CA SER A 342 -7.38 -13.98 5.19
C SER A 342 -7.88 -13.10 6.34
N LEU A 343 -6.97 -12.58 7.17
CA LEU A 343 -7.33 -11.77 8.32
C LEU A 343 -8.00 -10.46 7.92
N THR A 344 -7.55 -9.82 6.83
CA THR A 344 -8.22 -8.64 6.28
C THR A 344 -9.63 -8.95 5.80
N LEU A 345 -9.83 -10.03 5.04
CA LEU A 345 -11.17 -10.42 4.59
C LEU A 345 -12.07 -10.72 5.80
N GLN A 346 -11.59 -11.50 6.77
CA GLN A 346 -12.35 -11.82 7.99
C GLN A 346 -12.82 -10.57 8.73
N ARG A 347 -11.99 -9.52 8.79
CA ARG A 347 -12.35 -8.22 9.37
C ARG A 347 -13.35 -7.45 8.52
N ILE A 348 -13.25 -7.51 7.19
CA ILE A 348 -14.16 -6.83 6.25
C ILE A 348 -15.55 -7.46 6.30
N VAL A 349 -15.63 -8.80 6.31
CA VAL A 349 -16.91 -9.53 6.36
C VAL A 349 -17.43 -9.73 7.78
N GLU A 350 -16.65 -9.32 8.80
CA GLU A 350 -16.93 -9.51 10.23
C GLU A 350 -17.23 -10.98 10.58
N ASN A 351 -16.51 -11.91 9.96
CA ASN A 351 -16.70 -13.35 10.13
C ASN A 351 -15.34 -14.06 10.14
N ASN A 352 -15.12 -14.92 11.14
CA ASN A 352 -13.88 -15.70 11.26
C ASN A 352 -13.79 -16.81 10.19
N GLN A 353 -14.93 -17.30 9.69
CA GLN A 353 -14.97 -18.31 8.65
C GLN A 353 -15.34 -17.66 7.31
N LEU A 354 -14.39 -17.66 6.38
CA LEU A 354 -14.58 -17.18 5.02
C LEU A 354 -15.39 -18.19 4.21
N ASN A 355 -16.30 -17.69 3.37
CA ASN A 355 -17.06 -18.49 2.39
C ASN A 355 -16.10 -19.18 1.40
N VAL A 356 -15.07 -18.46 0.98
CA VAL A 356 -13.95 -18.99 0.19
C VAL A 356 -12.66 -18.72 0.95
N PRO A 357 -12.04 -19.75 1.55
CA PRO A 357 -10.74 -19.60 2.21
C PRO A 357 -9.67 -19.08 1.24
N VAL A 358 -8.80 -18.20 1.72
CA VAL A 358 -7.62 -17.80 0.94
C VAL A 358 -6.59 -18.92 1.06
N ASP A 359 -6.31 -19.61 -0.04
CA ASP A 359 -5.46 -20.81 -0.04
C ASP A 359 -4.29 -20.72 -1.02
N ASP A 360 -4.37 -19.88 -2.06
CA ASP A 360 -3.30 -19.72 -3.05
C ASP A 360 -3.27 -18.31 -3.66
N LEU A 361 -2.22 -17.54 -3.35
CA LEU A 361 -2.01 -16.20 -3.90
C LEU A 361 -1.01 -16.15 -5.06
N ARG A 362 -0.47 -17.31 -5.46
CA ARG A 362 0.59 -17.42 -6.49
C ARG A 362 0.05 -17.48 -7.91
N GLY A 363 -1.23 -17.16 -8.12
CA GLY A 363 -1.93 -17.27 -9.41
C GLY A 363 -1.52 -16.22 -10.45
N PHE A 364 -0.22 -16.02 -10.65
CA PHE A 364 0.37 -15.22 -11.72
C PHE A 364 1.23 -16.09 -12.64
#